data_AF-A0A645F159-F1
#
_entry.id   AF-A0A645F159-F1
#
_cell.length_a   1.000
_cell.length_b   1.000
_cell.length_c   1.000
_cell.angle_alpha   90.00
_cell.angle_beta   90.00
_cell.angle_gamma   90.00
#
_symmetry.space_group_name_H-M   'P 1'
#
loop_
_entity.id
_entity.type
_entity.pdbx_description
1 polymer ?
#
loop_
_entity_poly.entity_id
_entity_poly.type
_entity_poly.pdbx_seq_one_letter_code
_entity_poly.pdbx_strand_id
1 'polypeptide(L)'
;MITIYGSGQCPKTVKILELCKERGIEANYRNFEKELKSIWEFVVIRDEDSNFDKTKKSKRLGIPGIVCENGHTFDGGEEPFDAEAVMRVIAENAAN
;
A
#
# COMPACT_ATOMS: atom_id res chain seq x y z
N MET A 1 -9.62 7.99 -5.69
CA MET A 1 -9.45 7.23 -4.45
C MET A 1 -8.44 6.10 -4.63
N ILE A 2 -7.40 6.06 -3.81
CA ILE A 2 -6.42 4.94 -3.77
C ILE A 2 -6.89 3.84 -2.82
N THR A 3 -6.39 2.61 -2.97
CA THR A 3 -6.60 1.53 -2.00
C THR A 3 -5.31 1.21 -1.26
N ILE A 4 -5.40 1.05 0.06
CA ILE A 4 -4.28 0.73 0.94
C ILE A 4 -4.59 -0.56 1.69
N TYR A 5 -3.78 -1.59 1.49
CA TYR A 5 -3.85 -2.86 2.22
C TYR A 5 -2.83 -2.86 3.36
N GLY A 6 -3.26 -3.17 4.58
CA GLY A 6 -2.34 -3.21 5.71
C GLY A 6 -3.00 -3.47 7.05
N SER A 7 -2.27 -3.16 8.11
CA SER A 7 -2.68 -3.34 9.51
C SER A 7 -2.33 -2.10 10.32
N GLY A 8 -3.17 -1.76 11.30
CA GLY A 8 -2.91 -0.71 12.29
C GLY A 8 -1.74 -1.04 13.22
N GLN A 9 -1.32 -2.30 13.30
CA GLN A 9 -0.10 -2.72 13.99
C GLN A 9 1.18 -2.41 13.20
N CYS A 10 1.09 -2.04 11.91
CA CYS A 10 2.23 -1.68 11.09
C CYS A 10 2.45 -0.14 11.12
N PRO A 11 3.54 0.36 11.73
CA PRO A 11 3.77 1.81 11.83
C PRO A 11 3.83 2.52 10.47
N LYS A 12 4.31 1.83 9.44
CA LYS A 12 4.37 2.36 8.07
C LYS A 12 2.99 2.52 7.46
N THR A 13 2.10 1.55 7.69
CA THR A 13 0.70 1.64 7.23
C THR A 13 0.01 2.83 7.88
N VAL A 14 0.15 2.97 9.21
CA VAL A 14 -0.39 4.11 9.96
C VAL A 14 0.15 5.42 9.41
N LYS A 15 1.47 5.52 9.19
CA LYS A 15 2.10 6.74 8.67
C LYS A 15 1.58 7.14 7.29
N ILE A 16 1.41 6.19 6.38
CA ILE A 16 0.88 6.47 5.04
C ILE A 16 -0.60 6.92 5.11
N LEU A 17 -1.42 6.29 5.96
CA LEU A 17 -2.81 6.71 6.17
C LEU A 17 -2.91 8.13 6.73
N GLU A 18 -2.06 8.48 7.71
CA GLU A 18 -1.99 9.84 8.26
C GLU A 18 -1.62 10.87 7.19
N LEU A 19 -0.58 10.60 6.40
CA LEU A 19 -0.17 11.49 5.31
C LEU A 19 -1.26 11.64 4.24
N CYS A 20 -1.99 10.58 3.91
CA CYS A 20 -3.13 10.68 2.99
C CYS A 20 -4.19 11.64 3.55
N LYS A 21 -4.53 11.50 4.83
CA LYS A 21 -5.47 12.39 5.52
C LYS A 21 -4.97 13.84 5.54
N GLU A 22 -3.70 14.07 5.87
CA GLU A 22 -3.08 15.40 5.91
C GLU A 22 -3.08 16.09 4.54
N ARG A 23 -2.93 15.31 3.46
CA ARG A 23 -2.88 15.81 2.08
C ARG A 23 -4.23 15.81 1.35
N GLY A 24 -5.30 15.41 2.03
CA GLY A 24 -6.62 15.31 1.41
C GLY A 24 -6.73 14.22 0.34
N ILE A 25 -5.86 13.20 0.37
CA ILE A 25 -5.92 12.04 -0.52
C ILE A 25 -6.93 11.04 0.06
N GLU A 26 -7.99 10.76 -0.70
CA GLU A 26 -8.99 9.77 -0.31
C GLU A 26 -8.42 8.35 -0.43
N ALA A 27 -8.32 7.65 0.69
CA ALA A 27 -7.80 6.29 0.79
C ALA A 27 -8.87 5.31 1.26
N ASN A 28 -9.13 4.28 0.45
CA ASN A 28 -9.90 3.11 0.83
C ASN A 28 -8.99 2.14 1.61
N TYR A 29 -9.07 2.17 2.94
CA TYR A 29 -8.24 1.31 3.79
C TYR A 29 -8.83 -0.09 3.95
N ARG A 30 -8.09 -1.09 3.46
CA ARG A 30 -8.37 -2.52 3.58
C ARG A 30 -7.60 -3.09 4.78
N ASN A 31 -8.28 -3.14 5.92
CA ASN A 31 -7.67 -3.45 7.21
C ASN A 31 -7.65 -4.97 7.51
N PHE A 32 -6.45 -5.53 7.63
CA PHE A 32 -6.22 -6.95 7.91
C PHE A 32 -6.71 -7.41 9.29
N GLU A 33 -6.86 -6.49 10.24
CA GLU A 33 -7.37 -6.82 11.58
C GLU A 33 -8.90 -6.93 11.62
N LYS A 34 -9.59 -6.48 10.57
CA LYS A 34 -11.05 -6.42 10.55
C LYS A 34 -11.66 -7.46 9.62
N GLU A 35 -11.03 -7.73 8.48
CA GLU A 35 -11.64 -8.57 7.45
C GLU A 35 -10.62 -9.51 6.80
N LEU A 36 -10.85 -10.83 6.90
CA LEU A 36 -10.06 -11.83 6.19
C LEU A 36 -10.07 -11.62 4.67
N LYS A 37 -11.18 -11.07 4.15
CA LYS A 37 -11.31 -10.72 2.73
C LYS A 37 -10.22 -9.74 2.29
N SER A 38 -9.89 -8.74 3.11
CA SER A 38 -8.83 -7.78 2.81
C SER A 38 -7.46 -8.46 2.69
N ILE A 39 -7.19 -9.48 3.52
CA ILE A 39 -5.96 -10.26 3.45
C ILE A 39 -5.92 -11.09 2.17
N TRP A 40 -7.00 -11.83 1.86
CA TRP A 40 -7.08 -12.66 0.67
C TRP A 40 -6.92 -11.82 -0.61
N GLU A 41 -7.65 -10.71 -0.73
CA GLU A 41 -7.53 -9.78 -1.86
C GLU A 41 -6.07 -9.34 -2.06
N PHE A 42 -5.39 -8.95 -0.98
CA PHE A 42 -3.99 -8.53 -1.06
C PHE A 42 -3.04 -9.67 -1.45
N VAL A 43 -3.25 -10.88 -0.94
CA VAL A 43 -2.42 -12.05 -1.31
C VAL A 43 -2.54 -12.34 -2.80
N VAL A 44 -3.76 -12.30 -3.36
CA VAL A 44 -3.97 -12.48 -4.81
C VAL A 44 -3.21 -11.43 -5.60
N ILE A 45 -3.36 -10.14 -5.27
CA ILE A 45 -2.65 -9.04 -5.94
C ILE A 45 -1.13 -9.23 -5.84
N ARG A 46 -0.61 -9.46 -4.64
CA ARG A 46 0.83 -9.55 -4.37
C ARG A 46 1.48 -10.74 -5.08
N ASP A 47 0.79 -11.87 -5.13
CA ASP A 47 1.36 -13.10 -5.66
C ASP A 47 1.37 -13.08 -7.20
N GLU A 48 0.40 -12.40 -7.83
CA GLU A 48 0.29 -12.27 -9.30
C GLU A 48 1.04 -11.06 -9.89
N ASP A 49 1.18 -9.95 -9.15
CA ASP A 49 1.81 -8.72 -9.65
C ASP A 49 3.34 -8.72 -9.43
N SER A 50 4.08 -8.53 -10.53
CA SER A 50 5.54 -8.46 -10.54
C SER A 50 6.13 -7.31 -9.71
N ASN A 51 5.35 -6.25 -9.44
CA ASN A 51 5.78 -5.15 -8.57
C ASN A 51 6.09 -5.61 -7.13
N PHE A 52 5.60 -6.79 -6.73
CA PHE A 52 5.89 -7.38 -5.42
C PHE A 52 6.96 -8.48 -5.44
N ASP A 53 7.62 -8.74 -6.58
CA ASP A 53 8.62 -9.82 -6.67
C ASP A 53 9.82 -9.58 -5.73
N LYS A 54 10.28 -8.34 -5.61
CA LYS A 54 11.35 -7.97 -4.67
C LYS A 54 10.92 -8.17 -3.22
N THR A 55 9.69 -7.78 -2.88
CA THR A 55 9.08 -8.01 -1.57
C THR A 55 9.00 -9.49 -1.22
N LYS A 56 8.51 -10.32 -2.14
CA LYS A 56 8.41 -11.78 -1.97
C LYS A 56 9.80 -12.40 -1.79
N LYS A 57 10.79 -12.03 -2.63
CA LYS A 57 12.18 -12.48 -2.53
C LYS A 57 12.83 -12.11 -1.19
N SER A 58 12.50 -10.95 -0.64
CA SER A 58 12.98 -10.49 0.67
C SER A 58 12.17 -11.02 1.87
N LYS A 59 11.23 -11.95 1.63
CA LYS A 59 10.36 -12.56 2.65
C LYS A 59 9.57 -11.54 3.47
N ARG A 60 9.30 -10.37 2.89
CA ARG A 60 8.46 -9.34 3.49
C ARG A 60 6.99 -9.58 3.16
N LEU A 61 6.10 -9.06 4.00
CA LEU A 61 4.65 -9.15 3.77
C LEU A 61 4.19 -8.29 2.58
N GLY A 62 4.82 -7.13 2.37
CA GLY A 62 4.44 -6.15 1.34
C GLY A 62 3.49 -5.06 1.80
N ILE A 63 3.40 -4.81 3.10
CA ILE A 63 2.50 -3.79 3.66
C ILE A 63 3.26 -2.50 4.07
N PRO A 64 2.64 -1.32 3.88
CA PRO A 64 1.37 -1.09 3.22
C PRO A 64 1.42 -1.40 1.71
N GLY A 65 0.48 -2.20 1.22
CA GLY A 65 0.34 -2.48 -0.20
C GLY A 65 -0.56 -1.42 -0.82
N ILE A 66 -0.06 -0.70 -1.82
CA ILE A 66 -0.77 0.44 -2.39
C ILE A 66 -1.29 0.08 -3.78
N VAL A 67 -2.53 0.44 -4.08
CA VAL A 67 -3.11 0.43 -5.42
C VAL A 67 -3.55 1.85 -5.75
N CYS A 68 -2.85 2.47 -6.70
CA CYS A 68 -3.13 3.82 -7.20
C CYS A 68 -4.40 3.84 -8.06
N GLU A 69 -4.92 5.04 -8.34
CA GLU A 69 -6.16 5.22 -9.11
C GLU A 69 -6.06 4.69 -10.54
N ASN A 70 -4.87 4.81 -11.15
CA ASN A 70 -4.58 4.28 -12.48
C ASN A 70 -4.31 2.76 -12.49
N GLY A 71 -4.44 2.08 -11.35
CA GLY A 71 -4.19 0.63 -11.20
C GLY A 71 -2.74 0.25 -10.92
N HIS A 72 -1.80 1.21 -10.87
CA HIS A 72 -0.42 0.92 -10.48
C HIS A 72 -0.36 0.40 -9.05
N THR A 73 0.41 -0.67 -8.81
CA THR A 73 0.58 -1.28 -7.49
C THR A 73 2.04 -1.25 -7.03
N PHE A 74 2.28 -1.16 -5.73
CA PHE A 74 3.63 -1.28 -5.17
C PHE A 74 3.62 -1.59 -3.65
N ASP A 75 4.76 -2.07 -3.14
CA ASP A 75 5.06 -2.20 -1.70
C ASP A 75 5.45 -0.81 -1.15
N GLY A 76 4.48 -0.11 -0.55
CA GLY A 76 4.71 1.18 0.10
C GLY A 76 5.49 1.08 1.42
N GLY A 77 5.95 -0.10 1.81
CA GLY A 77 6.73 -0.31 3.02
C GLY A 77 8.19 -0.67 2.78
N GLU A 78 8.69 -0.65 1.54
CA GLU A 78 10.07 -1.07 1.18
C GLU A 78 11.14 -0.50 2.12
N GLU A 79 12.28 -1.20 2.23
CA GLU A 79 13.44 -0.69 2.99
C GLU A 79 14.52 -0.14 2.06
N PRO A 80 15.13 1.02 2.40
CA PRO A 80 14.80 1.88 3.55
C PRO A 80 13.45 2.58 3.37
N PHE A 81 12.62 2.62 4.42
CA PHE A 81 11.31 3.26 4.36
C PHE A 81 11.41 4.78 4.22
N ASP A 82 10.85 5.32 3.14
CA ASP A 82 10.71 6.75 2.87
C ASP A 82 9.24 7.06 2.55
N ALA A 83 8.53 7.64 3.52
CA ALA A 83 7.12 7.97 3.37
C ALA A 83 6.87 9.06 2.31
N GLU A 84 7.83 9.96 2.08
CA GLU A 84 7.73 10.98 1.04
C GLU A 84 7.91 10.39 -0.35
N ALA A 85 8.79 9.38 -0.50
CA ALA A 85 8.90 8.63 -1.75
C ALA A 85 7.59 7.92 -2.09
N VAL A 86 6.95 7.27 -1.11
CA VAL A 86 5.63 6.65 -1.30
C VAL A 86 4.60 7.68 -1.77
N MET A 87 4.57 8.85 -1.15
CA MET A 87 3.65 9.92 -1.53
C MET A 87 3.91 10.47 -2.93
N ARG A 88 5.18 10.55 -3.36
CA ARG A 88 5.52 10.94 -4.75
C ARG A 88 4.97 9.93 -5.75
N VAL A 89 5.17 8.62 -5.51
CA VAL A 89 4.61 7.58 -6.39
C VAL A 89 3.08 7.67 -6.45
N ILE A 90 2.42 7.91 -5.32
CA ILE A 90 0.96 8.12 -5.30
C ILE A 90 0.56 9.32 -6.17
N ALA A 91 1.25 10.45 -6.02
CA ALA A 91 0.97 11.67 -6.79
C ALA A 91 1.21 11.50 -8.29
N GLU A 92 2.29 10.82 -8.68
CA GLU A 92 2.63 10.51 -10.08
C GLU A 92 1.61 9.58 -10.77
N ASN A 93 0.83 8.84 -9.97
CA ASN A 93 -0.16 7.86 -10.43
C ASN A 93 -1.61 8.27 -10.09
N ALA A 94 -1.84 9.54 -9.74
CA ALA A 94 -3.19 10.10 -9.65
C ALA A 94 -3.83 10.19 -11.05
N ALA A 95 -5.16 10.07 -11.13
CA ALA A 95 -5.84 10.28 -12.41
C ALA A 95 -5.66 11.74 -12.89
N ASN A 96 -5.29 11.92 -14.17
CA ASN A 96 -5.33 13.23 -14.84
C ASN A 96 -6.77 13.67 -15.13
#